data_AF-K1UK21-F1
#
_entry.id   AF-K1UK21-F1
#
_cell.length_a   1.000
_cell.length_b   1.000
_cell.length_c   1.000
_cell.angle_alpha   90.00
_cell.angle_beta   90.00
_cell.angle_gamma   90.00
#
_symmetry.space_group_name_H-M   'P 1'
#
loop_
_entity.id
_entity.type
_entity.pdbx_description
1 polymer ?
#
loop_
_entity_poly.entity_id
_entity_poly.type
_entity_poly.pdbx_seq_one_letter_code
_entity_poly.pdbx_strand_id
1 'polypeptide(L)'
;VDVTVTLQRPMAKIEFIATDIDKFLDELAARHSEITGSVADDLLSQTPDLSTIRVQVDYAGYFPSGFNAYTNKPNDARTGMWFECNMTPLTNKEAHLASDYIFVNGSESAVKVDLTIRDSEGNLLNRIEGIDVPIVRGKLTTIRDEFLTRDYAPGIGIDPGFDGDINITIPD
;
A
#
# COMPACT_ATOMS: atom_id res chain seq x y z
N VAL A 1 31.59 14.38 29.05
CA VAL A 1 31.10 13.01 29.28
C VAL A 1 30.58 12.53 27.95
N ASP A 2 31.29 11.62 27.30
CA ASP A 2 30.82 11.05 26.04
C ASP A 2 29.86 9.90 26.38
N VAL A 3 28.58 10.11 26.12
CA VAL A 3 27.56 9.07 26.24
C VAL A 3 27.42 8.42 24.87
N THR A 4 27.73 7.13 24.79
CA THR A 4 27.39 6.34 23.60
C THR A 4 25.89 6.12 23.59
N VAL A 5 25.21 6.66 22.58
CA VAL A 5 23.77 6.46 22.35
C VAL A 5 23.60 5.61 21.10
N THR A 6 23.00 4.44 21.24
CA THR A 6 22.62 3.62 20.07
C THR A 6 21.40 4.24 19.40
N LEU A 7 21.57 4.72 18.17
CA LEU A 7 20.45 5.21 17.36
C LEU A 7 19.66 4.02 16.79
N GLN A 8 18.34 4.12 16.81
CA GLN A 8 17.43 3.12 16.25
C GLN A 8 16.51 3.78 15.24
N ARG A 9 16.21 3.11 14.13
CA ARG A 9 15.19 3.58 13.17
C ARG A 9 13.83 3.60 13.89
N PRO A 10 13.11 4.74 13.94
CA PRO A 10 11.85 4.85 14.67
C PRO A 10 10.64 4.35 13.87
N MET A 11 10.87 3.86 12.65
CA MET A 11 9.82 3.58 11.66
C MET A 11 9.67 2.08 11.39
N ALA A 12 8.45 1.68 11.06
CA ALA A 12 8.15 0.49 10.28
C ALA A 12 8.06 0.86 8.79
N LYS A 13 8.20 -0.12 7.90
CA LYS A 13 7.86 0.02 6.47
C LYS A 13 6.61 -0.83 6.18
N ILE A 14 5.69 -0.30 5.39
CA ILE A 14 4.57 -1.07 4.83
C ILE A 14 4.69 -1.12 3.31
N GLU A 15 4.17 -2.18 2.69
CA GLU A 15 4.17 -2.35 1.24
C GLU A 15 2.96 -3.16 0.79
N PHE A 16 2.29 -2.73 -0.28
CA PHE A 16 1.14 -3.41 -0.87
C PHE A 16 1.52 -3.94 -2.26
N ILE A 17 1.31 -5.24 -2.47
CA ILE A 17 1.59 -5.93 -3.72
C ILE A 17 0.30 -6.56 -4.25
N ALA A 18 -0.14 -6.15 -5.43
CA ALA A 18 -1.18 -6.84 -6.18
C ALA A 18 -0.61 -8.14 -6.76
N THR A 19 -1.37 -9.23 -6.73
CA THR A 19 -0.97 -10.55 -7.25
C THR A 19 -1.80 -11.03 -8.45
N ASP A 20 -2.65 -10.16 -8.99
CA ASP A 20 -3.69 -10.49 -9.97
C ASP A 20 -3.67 -9.60 -11.22
N ILE A 21 -2.48 -9.12 -11.63
CA ILE A 21 -2.35 -8.29 -12.85
C ILE A 21 -2.90 -9.03 -14.07
N ASP A 22 -2.56 -10.30 -14.24
CA ASP A 22 -2.97 -11.09 -15.40
C ASP A 22 -4.50 -11.21 -15.49
N LYS A 23 -5.14 -11.54 -14.37
CA LYS A 23 -6.61 -11.58 -14.26
C LYS A 23 -7.24 -10.22 -14.51
N PHE A 24 -6.65 -9.14 -13.99
CA PHE A 24 -7.12 -7.77 -14.23
C PHE A 24 -7.10 -7.41 -15.71
N LEU A 25 -5.99 -7.69 -16.40
CA LEU A 25 -5.85 -7.44 -17.84
C LEU A 25 -6.81 -8.31 -18.67
N ASP A 26 -7.01 -9.58 -18.30
CA ASP A 26 -7.97 -10.47 -18.97
C ASP A 26 -9.41 -9.94 -18.84
N GLU A 27 -9.81 -9.50 -17.64
CA GLU A 27 -11.13 -8.92 -17.40
C GLU A 27 -11.32 -7.56 -18.08
N LEU A 28 -10.26 -6.76 -18.20
CA LEU A 28 -10.27 -5.50 -18.93
C LEU A 28 -10.45 -5.75 -20.43
N ALA A 29 -9.72 -6.74 -20.98
CA ALA A 29 -9.82 -7.13 -22.39
C ALA A 29 -11.20 -7.67 -22.74
N ALA A 30 -11.80 -8.47 -21.85
CA ALA A 30 -13.17 -8.97 -22.02
C ALA A 30 -14.22 -7.84 -22.03
N ARG A 31 -13.96 -6.75 -21.30
CA ARG A 31 -14.83 -5.56 -21.22
C ARG A 31 -14.50 -4.48 -22.25
N HIS A 32 -13.54 -4.72 -23.15
CA HIS A 32 -13.06 -3.72 -24.13
C HIS A 32 -14.17 -3.10 -24.99
N SER A 33 -15.24 -3.83 -25.31
CA SER A 33 -16.38 -3.27 -26.07
C SER A 33 -17.21 -2.24 -25.30
N GLU A 34 -17.06 -2.17 -23.98
CA GLU A 34 -17.80 -1.28 -23.07
C GLU A 34 -16.95 -0.10 -22.57
N ILE A 35 -15.62 -0.23 -22.63
CA ILE A 35 -14.68 0.80 -22.19
C ILE A 35 -14.24 1.60 -23.41
N THR A 36 -14.72 2.84 -23.52
CA THR A 36 -14.32 3.80 -24.56
C THR A 36 -13.37 4.83 -23.96
N GLY A 37 -12.13 4.91 -24.44
CA GLY A 37 -11.14 5.86 -23.92
C GLY A 37 -9.71 5.49 -24.28
N SER A 38 -8.78 6.43 -24.12
CA SER A 38 -7.35 6.20 -24.46
C SER A 38 -6.69 5.20 -23.50
N VAL A 39 -7.21 5.11 -22.27
CA VAL A 39 -6.78 4.17 -21.23
C VAL A 39 -6.93 2.71 -21.67
N ALA A 40 -8.04 2.38 -22.33
CA ALA A 40 -8.28 1.02 -22.81
C ALA A 40 -7.22 0.65 -23.85
N ASP A 41 -6.89 1.56 -24.77
CA ASP A 41 -5.85 1.33 -25.77
C ASP A 41 -4.45 1.16 -25.14
N ASP A 42 -4.10 1.96 -24.12
CA ASP A 42 -2.80 1.85 -23.44
C ASP A 42 -2.66 0.58 -22.60
N LEU A 43 -3.69 0.22 -21.82
CA LEU A 43 -3.70 -0.95 -20.94
C LEU A 43 -3.98 -2.28 -21.69
N LEU A 44 -4.60 -2.24 -22.88
CA LEU A 44 -4.85 -3.42 -23.71
C LEU A 44 -3.87 -3.56 -24.87
N SER A 45 -2.87 -2.67 -24.94
CA SER A 45 -1.76 -2.80 -25.89
C SER A 45 -0.96 -4.08 -25.65
N GLN A 46 -0.12 -4.47 -26.63
CA GLN A 46 0.76 -5.63 -26.46
C GLN A 46 1.77 -5.47 -25.30
N THR A 47 1.96 -4.25 -24.82
CA THR A 47 2.81 -3.91 -23.67
C THR A 47 2.07 -2.90 -22.78
N PRO A 48 1.14 -3.38 -21.91
CA PRO A 48 0.34 -2.51 -21.05
C PRO A 48 1.20 -1.56 -20.23
N ASP A 49 0.97 -0.25 -20.33
CA ASP A 49 1.65 0.71 -19.46
C ASP A 49 0.93 0.82 -18.12
N LEU A 50 1.24 -0.12 -17.24
CA LEU A 50 0.71 -0.19 -15.88
C LEU A 50 1.13 0.99 -14.99
N SER A 51 2.12 1.79 -15.39
CA SER A 51 2.56 2.97 -14.63
C SER A 51 1.56 4.13 -14.70
N THR A 52 0.57 4.04 -15.59
CA THR A 52 -0.54 4.98 -15.72
C THR A 52 -1.60 4.80 -14.63
N ILE A 53 -1.62 3.64 -13.96
CA ILE A 53 -2.54 3.34 -12.86
C ILE A 53 -2.08 4.07 -11.60
N ARG A 54 -2.99 4.86 -11.04
CA ARG A 54 -2.77 5.66 -9.83
C ARG A 54 -3.37 4.96 -8.62
N VAL A 55 -2.60 4.92 -7.55
CA VAL A 55 -2.99 4.36 -6.26
C VAL A 55 -2.99 5.49 -5.24
N GLN A 56 -4.17 5.82 -4.73
CA GLN A 56 -4.34 6.69 -3.58
C GLN A 56 -4.41 5.83 -2.32
N VAL A 57 -3.62 6.21 -1.32
CA VAL A 57 -3.57 5.56 -0.01
C VAL A 57 -4.08 6.55 1.02
N ASP A 58 -5.15 6.19 1.73
CA ASP A 58 -5.73 6.98 2.80
C ASP A 58 -5.53 6.26 4.13
N TYR A 59 -4.99 6.97 5.13
CA TYR A 59 -4.92 6.45 6.49
C TYR A 59 -6.25 6.68 7.21
N ALA A 60 -7.03 5.61 7.37
CA ALA A 60 -8.33 5.59 8.02
C ALA A 60 -8.21 5.71 9.55
N GLY A 61 -7.83 6.89 10.02
CA GLY A 61 -7.68 7.18 11.45
C GLY A 61 -6.57 8.17 11.75
N TYR A 62 -5.93 8.01 12.91
CA TYR A 62 -4.79 8.83 13.32
C TYR A 62 -3.50 8.27 12.74
N PHE A 63 -2.84 9.03 11.87
CA PHE A 63 -1.51 8.76 11.37
C PHE A 63 -0.46 9.47 12.25
N PRO A 64 0.58 8.76 12.73
CA PRO A 64 1.61 9.37 13.56
C PRO A 64 2.50 10.30 12.72
N SER A 65 2.44 11.60 13.02
CA SER A 65 3.07 12.66 12.20
C SER A 65 4.27 13.33 12.87
N GLY A 66 4.55 12.98 14.13
CA GLY A 66 5.70 13.46 14.87
C GLY A 66 6.31 12.37 15.76
N PHE A 67 7.62 12.43 15.94
CA PHE A 67 8.36 11.52 16.79
C PHE A 67 9.31 12.26 17.73
N ASN A 68 9.24 11.97 19.02
CA ASN A 68 10.18 12.48 20.00
C ASN A 68 11.34 11.50 20.20
N ALA A 69 12.52 11.87 19.67
CA ALA A 69 13.72 11.05 19.78
C ALA A 69 14.21 10.86 21.22
N TYR A 70 13.97 11.82 22.12
CA TYR A 70 14.39 11.72 23.52
C TYR A 70 13.54 10.73 24.32
N THR A 71 12.21 10.73 24.11
CA THR A 71 11.30 9.77 24.78
C THR A 71 11.07 8.49 23.99
N ASN A 72 11.62 8.41 22.76
CA ASN A 72 11.56 7.28 21.84
C ASN A 72 10.12 6.88 21.44
N LYS A 73 9.22 7.88 21.31
CA LYS A 73 7.78 7.68 21.08
C LYS A 73 7.22 8.66 20.05
N PRO A 74 6.23 8.25 19.24
CA PRO A 74 5.38 9.19 18.52
C PRO A 74 4.74 10.20 19.49
N ASN A 75 4.72 11.47 19.11
CA ASN A 75 4.23 12.57 19.96
C ASN A 75 3.28 13.54 19.25
N ASP A 76 2.98 13.30 17.97
CA ASP A 76 1.96 14.02 17.22
C ASP A 76 1.24 13.06 16.27
N ALA A 77 -0.04 13.30 16.00
CA ALA A 77 -0.86 12.48 15.13
C ALA A 77 -1.93 13.32 14.41
N ARG A 78 -2.22 12.96 13.15
CA ARG A 78 -3.18 13.68 12.31
C ARG A 78 -4.14 12.72 11.65
N THR A 79 -5.38 13.15 11.48
CA THR A 79 -6.38 12.45 10.67
C THR A 79 -6.39 12.99 9.25
N GLY A 80 -6.94 12.20 8.31
CA GLY A 80 -7.05 12.61 6.91
C GLY A 80 -5.71 12.71 6.17
N MET A 81 -4.71 11.96 6.64
CA MET A 81 -3.43 11.84 5.95
C MET A 81 -3.59 10.87 4.78
N TRP A 82 -3.11 11.26 3.60
CA TRP A 82 -3.15 10.46 2.40
C TRP A 82 -1.98 10.81 1.48
N PHE A 83 -1.69 9.92 0.53
CA PHE A 83 -0.78 10.18 -0.56
C PHE A 83 -1.23 9.47 -1.83
N GLU A 84 -0.70 9.90 -2.98
CA GLU A 84 -0.92 9.26 -4.28
C GLU A 84 0.43 8.80 -4.85
N CYS A 85 0.44 7.64 -5.49
CA CYS A 85 1.59 7.10 -6.19
C CYS A 85 1.13 6.32 -7.43
N ASN A 86 2.09 5.92 -8.26
CA ASN A 86 1.82 5.11 -9.44
C ASN A 86 2.15 3.66 -9.15
N MET A 87 1.33 2.77 -9.70
CA MET A 87 1.61 1.34 -9.69
C MET A 87 2.90 1.04 -10.48
N THR A 88 3.69 0.08 -10.02
CA THR A 88 4.89 -0.37 -10.73
C THR A 88 4.88 -1.89 -10.90
N PRO A 89 4.99 -2.41 -12.12
CA PRO A 89 5.03 -3.86 -12.34
C PRO A 89 6.30 -4.46 -11.74
N LEU A 90 6.14 -5.60 -11.04
CA LEU A 90 7.25 -6.41 -10.53
C LEU A 90 7.45 -7.66 -11.37
N THR A 91 6.36 -8.32 -11.75
CA THR A 91 6.32 -9.49 -12.63
C THR A 91 5.09 -9.40 -13.53
N ASN A 92 4.85 -10.41 -14.38
CA ASN A 92 3.65 -10.48 -15.21
C ASN A 92 2.36 -10.70 -14.39
N LYS A 93 2.47 -11.10 -13.12
CA LYS A 93 1.33 -11.32 -12.22
C LYS A 93 1.28 -10.32 -11.07
N GLU A 94 2.41 -9.68 -10.75
CA GLU A 94 2.55 -8.91 -9.52
C GLU A 94 2.99 -7.48 -9.77
N ALA A 95 2.38 -6.54 -9.05
CA ALA A 95 2.73 -5.12 -9.08
C ALA A 95 2.84 -4.57 -7.67
N HIS A 96 3.80 -3.69 -7.49
CA HIS A 96 3.87 -2.85 -6.30
C HIS A 96 2.88 -1.69 -6.44
N LEU A 97 1.92 -1.64 -5.52
CA LEU A 97 0.87 -0.61 -5.49
C LEU A 97 1.32 0.62 -4.71
N ALA A 98 1.83 0.44 -3.51
CA ALA A 98 2.21 1.53 -2.62
C ALA A 98 3.14 1.06 -1.50
N SER A 99 3.92 1.99 -0.95
CA SER A 99 4.72 1.77 0.26
C SER A 99 4.86 3.07 1.03
N ASP A 100 5.00 2.97 2.35
CA ASP A 100 5.26 4.14 3.20
C ASP A 100 6.05 3.74 4.47
N TYR A 101 6.57 4.75 5.18
CA TYR A 101 7.22 4.62 6.47
C TYR A 101 6.37 5.24 7.57
N ILE A 102 6.18 4.50 8.65
CA ILE A 102 5.27 4.89 9.73
C ILE A 102 6.02 4.91 11.04
N PHE A 103 5.92 6.02 11.79
CA PHE A 103 6.50 6.08 13.13
C PHE A 103 5.79 5.12 14.07
N VAL A 104 6.56 4.23 14.70
CA VAL A 104 6.02 3.24 15.64
C VAL A 104 6.71 3.40 16.98
N ASN A 105 5.95 3.24 18.05
CA ASN A 105 6.55 3.00 19.36
C ASN A 105 7.31 1.65 19.34
N GLY A 106 8.10 1.35 20.36
CA GLY A 106 8.84 0.07 20.45
C GLY A 106 7.96 -1.18 20.56
N SER A 107 6.63 -1.05 20.55
CA SER A 107 5.65 -2.14 20.58
C SER A 107 4.95 -2.28 19.23
N GLU A 108 4.50 -3.49 18.91
CA GLU A 108 3.60 -3.74 17.78
C GLU A 108 2.35 -2.85 17.85
N SER A 109 1.94 -2.35 16.71
CA SER A 109 0.77 -1.49 16.54
C SER A 109 0.12 -1.79 15.18
N ALA A 110 -0.92 -1.04 14.82
CA ALA A 110 -1.53 -1.15 13.50
C ALA A 110 -1.98 0.23 13.01
N VAL A 111 -1.98 0.39 11.69
CA VAL A 111 -2.68 1.48 11.01
C VAL A 111 -3.78 0.89 10.14
N LYS A 112 -4.87 1.64 9.98
CA LYS A 112 -5.92 1.30 9.02
C LYS A 112 -5.66 2.05 7.73
N VAL A 113 -5.72 1.34 6.61
CA VAL A 113 -5.44 1.87 5.28
C VAL A 113 -6.60 1.57 4.35
N ASP A 114 -7.00 2.58 3.58
CA ASP A 114 -7.88 2.44 2.45
C ASP A 114 -7.06 2.66 1.16
N LEU A 115 -7.32 1.86 0.14
CA LEU A 115 -6.70 1.96 -1.17
C LEU A 115 -7.77 2.32 -2.20
N THR A 116 -7.54 3.38 -2.98
CA THR A 116 -8.34 3.70 -4.16
C THR A 116 -7.46 3.63 -5.40
N ILE A 117 -7.80 2.73 -6.32
CA ILE A 117 -7.05 2.46 -7.53
C ILE A 117 -7.82 3.05 -8.71
N ARG A 118 -7.15 3.88 -9.51
CA ARG A 118 -7.73 4.58 -10.65
C ARG A 118 -6.86 4.44 -11.88
N ASP A 119 -7.46 4.55 -13.05
CA ASP A 119 -6.72 4.72 -14.29
C ASP A 119 -6.18 6.17 -14.43
N SER A 120 -5.50 6.44 -15.54
CA SER A 120 -4.93 7.77 -15.82
C SER A 120 -5.96 8.86 -16.13
N GLU A 121 -7.18 8.48 -16.52
CA GLU A 121 -8.31 9.38 -16.74
C GLU A 121 -9.07 9.68 -15.42
N GLY A 122 -8.74 8.96 -14.34
CA GLY A 122 -9.34 9.11 -13.02
C GLY A 122 -10.57 8.23 -12.80
N ASN A 123 -10.88 7.30 -13.70
CA ASN A 123 -11.95 6.34 -13.50
C ASN A 123 -11.56 5.35 -12.40
N LEU A 124 -12.53 4.99 -11.58
CA LEU A 124 -12.32 4.03 -10.50
C LEU A 124 -12.15 2.62 -11.08
N LEU A 125 -11.00 2.00 -10.80
CA LEU A 125 -10.74 0.60 -11.14
C LEU A 125 -11.15 -0.31 -9.99
N ASN A 126 -10.67 -0.03 -8.78
CA ASN A 126 -11.10 -0.73 -7.57
C ASN A 126 -10.94 0.15 -6.32
N ARG A 127 -11.64 -0.22 -5.25
CA ARG A 127 -11.48 0.39 -3.91
C ARG A 127 -11.50 -0.69 -2.84
N ILE A 128 -10.58 -0.54 -1.88
CA ILE A 128 -10.46 -1.38 -0.70
C ILE A 128 -10.47 -0.48 0.53
N GLU A 129 -11.32 -0.77 1.51
CA GLU A 129 -11.44 0.02 2.73
C GLU A 129 -11.18 -0.86 3.96
N GLY A 130 -10.59 -0.29 4.99
CA GLY A 130 -10.44 -0.90 6.31
C GLY A 130 -9.38 -2.00 6.38
N ILE A 131 -8.28 -1.89 5.63
CA ILE A 131 -7.16 -2.83 5.74
C ILE A 131 -6.43 -2.57 7.05
N ASP A 132 -6.45 -3.54 7.96
CA ASP A 132 -5.66 -3.49 9.19
C ASP A 132 -4.21 -3.91 8.91
N VAL A 133 -3.28 -2.95 8.91
CA VAL A 133 -1.87 -3.19 8.62
C VAL A 133 -1.08 -3.24 9.92
N PRO A 134 -0.57 -4.42 10.34
CA PRO A 134 0.29 -4.51 11.50
C PRO A 134 1.63 -3.84 11.20
N ILE A 135 2.13 -3.05 12.15
CA ILE A 135 3.39 -2.33 12.04
C ILE A 135 4.28 -2.61 13.24
N VAL A 136 5.53 -2.95 12.95
CA VAL A 136 6.53 -3.21 13.97
C VAL A 136 7.80 -2.45 13.61
N ARG A 137 8.35 -1.73 14.59
CA ARG A 137 9.54 -0.89 14.40
C ARG A 137 10.69 -1.70 13.79
N GLY A 138 11.31 -1.15 12.75
CA GLY A 138 12.44 -1.74 12.05
C GLY A 138 12.09 -2.93 11.16
N LYS A 139 10.79 -3.26 11.00
CA LYS A 139 10.32 -4.35 10.15
C LYS A 139 9.56 -3.81 8.93
N LEU A 140 9.59 -4.59 7.87
CA LEU A 140 8.73 -4.45 6.70
C LEU A 140 7.51 -5.36 6.89
N THR A 141 6.32 -4.79 6.72
CA THR A 141 5.08 -5.54 6.56
C THR A 141 4.68 -5.49 5.09
N THR A 142 4.63 -6.66 4.44
CA THR A 142 4.20 -6.78 3.04
C THR A 142 2.80 -7.39 3.01
N ILE A 143 1.85 -6.70 2.40
CA ILE A 143 0.48 -7.16 2.20
C ILE A 143 0.34 -7.56 0.73
N ARG A 144 -0.04 -8.82 0.48
CA ARG A 144 -0.21 -9.37 -0.87
C ARG A 144 -1.64 -9.87 -1.00
N ASP A 145 -2.35 -9.42 -2.02
CA ASP A 145 -3.73 -9.87 -2.32
C ASP A 145 -4.10 -9.55 -3.78
N GLU A 146 -5.26 -10.05 -4.20
CA GLU A 146 -5.89 -9.76 -5.50
C GLU A 146 -6.57 -8.37 -5.50
N PHE A 147 -5.79 -7.32 -5.22
CA PHE A 147 -6.30 -5.96 -5.04
C PHE A 147 -6.98 -5.36 -6.28
N LEU A 148 -6.72 -5.87 -7.48
CA LEU A 148 -7.24 -5.29 -8.72
C LEU A 148 -8.60 -5.87 -9.14
N THR A 149 -8.87 -7.13 -8.79
CA THR A 149 -10.03 -7.89 -9.32
C THR A 149 -10.96 -8.41 -8.23
N ARG A 150 -10.52 -8.49 -6.98
CA ARG A 150 -11.37 -8.96 -5.89
C ARG A 150 -12.38 -7.88 -5.48
N ASP A 151 -13.62 -8.31 -5.30
CA ASP A 151 -14.66 -7.48 -4.70
C ASP A 151 -14.46 -7.38 -3.18
N TYR A 152 -14.37 -6.15 -2.67
CA TYR A 152 -14.30 -5.87 -1.25
C TYR A 152 -15.59 -5.20 -0.79
N ALA A 153 -16.34 -5.87 0.07
CA ALA A 153 -17.58 -5.31 0.59
C ALA A 153 -17.28 -4.15 1.57
N PRO A 154 -17.95 -3.00 1.46
CA PRO A 154 -17.76 -1.88 2.38
C PRO A 154 -18.00 -2.30 3.83
N GLY A 155 -17.05 -1.98 4.72
CA GLY A 155 -17.19 -2.24 6.16
C GLY A 155 -16.81 -3.65 6.64
N ILE A 156 -16.35 -4.54 5.76
CA ILE A 156 -15.61 -5.73 6.19
C ILE A 156 -14.17 -5.28 6.47
N GLY A 157 -13.78 -5.25 7.74
CA GLY A 157 -12.36 -5.13 8.10
C GLY A 157 -11.62 -6.29 7.47
N ILE A 158 -10.66 -5.99 6.59
CA ILE A 158 -9.82 -7.01 5.99
C ILE A 158 -8.76 -7.33 7.02
N ASP A 159 -9.00 -8.41 7.76
CA ASP A 159 -7.94 -9.14 8.44
C ASP A 159 -7.14 -9.84 7.33
N PRO A 160 -5.94 -9.37 6.99
CA PRO A 160 -5.28 -9.74 5.74
C PRO A 160 -4.81 -11.19 5.72
N GLY A 161 -5.09 -12.00 6.76
CA GLY A 161 -4.59 -13.36 6.86
C GLY A 161 -3.06 -13.32 6.75
N PHE A 162 -2.41 -12.78 7.78
CA PHE A 162 -0.96 -12.67 7.82
C PHE A 162 -0.28 -14.04 7.54
N ASP A 163 0.21 -14.22 6.31
CA ASP A 163 1.11 -15.32 5.87
C ASP A 163 2.48 -14.76 5.40
N GLY A 164 2.73 -13.48 5.67
CA GLY A 164 3.89 -12.74 5.15
C GLY A 164 5.08 -12.86 6.09
N ASP A 165 6.14 -13.53 5.64
CA ASP A 165 7.45 -13.56 6.30
C ASP A 165 7.86 -12.19 6.88
N ILE A 166 8.14 -12.17 8.18
CA ILE A 166 8.90 -11.08 8.81
C ILE A 166 10.38 -11.34 8.51
N ASN A 167 10.85 -10.94 7.33
CA ASN A 167 12.28 -10.90 7.04
C ASN A 167 12.64 -9.58 6.36
N ILE A 168 13.46 -8.78 7.05
CA ILE A 168 14.74 -8.25 6.56
C ILE A 168 15.46 -7.62 7.77
N THR A 169 16.62 -8.17 8.11
CA THR A 169 17.66 -7.44 8.87
C THR A 169 18.27 -6.43 7.91
N ILE A 170 18.03 -5.14 8.12
CA ILE A 170 18.76 -4.09 7.41
C ILE A 170 20.16 -4.05 8.03
N PRO A 171 21.26 -4.30 7.28
CA PRO A 171 22.61 -4.23 7.83
C PRO A 171 22.89 -2.82 8.36
N ASP A 172 23.72 -2.77 9.41
CA ASP A 172 24.10 -1.57 10.16
C ASP A 172 24.61 -0.42 9.27
#